data_AF-A0A2H6EAP9-F1
#
_entry.id   AF-A0A2H6EAP9-F1
#
_cell.length_a   1.000
_cell.length_b   1.000
_cell.length_c   1.000
_cell.angle_alpha   90.00
_cell.angle_beta   90.00
_cell.angle_gamma   90.00
#
_symmetry.space_group_name_H-M   'P 1'
#
loop_
_entity.id
_entity.type
_entity.pdbx_description
1 polymer ?
#
loop_
_entity_poly.entity_id
_entity_poly.type
_entity_poly.pdbx_seq_one_letter_code
_entity_poly.pdbx_strand_id
1 'polypeptide(L)'
;MDAEVPEKFYLSQNYPNPFNPATKIDFTLPEKQMITLRVYNILGEMVQEIVNEEKPAGSYSVTFDASNLPSGVYIYRLQTPGFTQNRKMTFLK
;
A
#
# COMPACT_ATOMS: atom_id res chain seq x y z
N MET A 1 12.41 25.52 0.77
CA MET A 1 11.26 24.82 1.38
C MET A 1 11.66 23.37 1.43
N ASP A 2 12.26 22.94 2.54
CA ASP A 2 12.67 21.54 2.70
C ASP A 2 11.41 20.70 2.85
N ALA A 3 11.26 19.69 2.00
CA ALA A 3 10.20 18.70 2.17
C ALA A 3 10.47 17.97 3.49
N GLU A 4 9.57 18.12 4.45
CA GLU A 4 9.69 17.52 5.78
C GLU A 4 9.77 15.99 5.62
N VAL A 5 10.94 15.44 5.94
CA VAL A 5 11.18 14.00 5.84
C VAL A 5 10.37 13.32 6.94
N PRO A 6 9.51 12.34 6.62
CA PRO A 6 8.73 11.64 7.64
C PRO A 6 9.65 10.97 8.66
N GLU A 7 9.34 11.05 9.95
CA GLU A 7 10.20 10.44 10.98
C GLU A 7 10.02 8.92 11.10
N LYS A 8 8.93 8.36 10.55
CA LYS A 8 8.53 6.96 10.77
C LYS A 8 7.96 6.30 9.52
N PHE A 9 8.10 4.99 9.47
CA PHE A 9 7.31 4.16 8.56
C PHE A 9 5.83 4.23 8.93
N TYR A 10 4.99 4.51 7.95
CA TYR A 10 3.55 4.52 8.14
C TYR A 10 2.85 4.07 6.86
N LEU A 11 1.87 3.19 7.00
CA LEU A 11 0.93 2.79 5.96
C LEU A 11 -0.47 3.25 6.37
N SER A 12 -1.02 4.18 5.60
CA SER A 12 -2.36 4.72 5.82
C SER A 12 -3.44 3.67 5.51
N GLN A 13 -4.63 3.90 6.06
CA GLN A 13 -5.82 3.22 5.56
C GLN A 13 -6.13 3.75 4.17
N ASN A 14 -6.36 2.86 3.20
CA ASN A 14 -6.68 3.24 1.84
C ASN A 14 -7.96 4.09 1.80
N TYR A 15 -8.02 5.05 0.89
CA TYR A 15 -9.19 5.90 0.72
C TYR A 15 -9.55 6.08 -0.77
N PRO A 16 -10.84 5.89 -1.15
CA PRO A 16 -11.96 5.47 -0.30
C PRO A 16 -11.84 4.01 0.20
N ASN A 17 -12.56 3.65 1.25
CA ASN A 17 -12.76 2.28 1.71
C ASN A 17 -14.13 2.13 2.43
N PRO A 18 -15.09 1.34 1.92
CA PRO A 18 -15.03 0.53 0.70
C PRO A 18 -14.78 1.35 -0.57
N PHE A 19 -14.22 0.73 -1.61
CA PHE A 19 -13.87 1.39 -2.87
C PHE A 19 -14.46 0.70 -4.10
N ASN A 20 -14.56 1.43 -5.21
CA ASN A 20 -14.95 0.94 -6.54
C ASN A 20 -14.46 1.87 -7.68
N PRO A 21 -13.74 1.38 -8.71
CA PRO A 21 -12.88 0.20 -8.70
C PRO A 21 -11.49 0.49 -8.13
N ALA A 22 -11.18 1.77 -7.87
CA ALA A 22 -9.85 2.21 -7.46
C ALA A 22 -9.84 2.88 -6.08
N THR A 23 -8.70 2.79 -5.41
CA THR A 23 -8.42 3.43 -4.12
C THR A 23 -6.99 3.93 -4.07
N LYS A 24 -6.72 4.94 -3.24
CA LYS A 24 -5.36 5.41 -2.98
C LYS A 24 -4.81 4.77 -1.72
N ILE A 25 -3.54 4.39 -1.78
CA ILE A 25 -2.78 3.87 -0.66
C ILE A 25 -1.63 4.84 -0.42
N ASP A 26 -1.61 5.46 0.75
CA ASP A 26 -0.57 6.41 1.12
C ASP A 26 0.37 5.78 2.15
N PHE A 27 1.66 6.05 2.01
CA PHE A 27 2.67 5.58 2.94
C PHE A 27 3.87 6.51 3.03
N THR A 28 4.61 6.41 4.12
CA THR A 28 5.80 7.21 4.39
C THR A 28 7.01 6.33 4.63
N LEU A 29 8.18 6.80 4.17
CA LEU A 29 9.49 6.21 4.40
C LEU A 29 10.39 7.25 5.09
N PRO A 30 11.01 6.93 6.23
CA PRO A 30 11.92 7.83 6.93
C PRO A 30 13.34 7.84 6.36
N GLU A 31 13.71 6.80 5.61
CA GLU A 31 15.02 6.67 5.00
C GLU A 31 14.93 5.97 3.63
N LYS A 32 16.01 6.09 2.86
CA LYS A 32 16.10 5.44 1.55
C LYS A 32 16.29 3.94 1.73
N GLN A 33 15.40 3.14 1.14
CA GLN A 33 15.51 1.68 1.21
C GLN A 33 14.62 0.94 0.20
N MET A 34 14.89 -0.36 0.04
CA MET A 34 14.04 -1.28 -0.72
C MET A 34 12.68 -1.46 -0.06
N ILE A 35 11.60 -1.27 -0.82
CA ILE A 35 10.24 -1.46 -0.32
C ILE A 35 9.40 -2.32 -1.26
N THR A 36 8.48 -3.08 -0.69
CA THR A 36 7.46 -3.82 -1.43
C THR A 36 6.08 -3.44 -0.91
N LEU A 37 5.16 -3.15 -1.83
CA LEU A 37 3.75 -2.99 -1.56
C LEU A 37 2.99 -4.01 -2.38
N ARG A 38 2.42 -5.01 -1.71
CA ARG A 38 1.72 -6.13 -2.33
C ARG A 38 0.31 -6.27 -1.79
N VAL A 39 -0.60 -6.73 -2.63
CA VAL A 39 -1.99 -7.02 -2.29
C VAL A 39 -2.20 -8.53 -2.28
N TYR A 40 -2.96 -8.99 -1.30
CA TYR A 40 -3.30 -10.38 -1.06
C TYR A 40 -4.81 -10.54 -0.89
N ASN A 41 -5.35 -11.69 -1.27
CA ASN A 41 -6.72 -12.06 -0.92
C ASN A 41 -6.81 -12.63 0.51
N ILE A 42 -8.02 -13.00 0.96
CA ILE A 42 -8.24 -13.55 2.31
C ILE A 42 -7.57 -14.91 2.56
N LEU A 43 -7.22 -15.65 1.50
CA LEU A 43 -6.49 -16.92 1.59
C LEU A 43 -4.98 -16.70 1.72
N GLY A 44 -4.51 -15.45 1.62
CA GLY A 44 -3.10 -15.11 1.67
C GLY A 44 -2.38 -15.23 0.33
N GLU A 45 -3.12 -15.44 -0.77
CA GLU A 45 -2.55 -15.49 -2.12
C GLU A 45 -2.26 -14.08 -2.60
N MET A 46 -1.06 -13.84 -3.13
CA MET A 46 -0.68 -12.55 -3.70
C MET A 46 -1.43 -12.33 -5.01
N VAL A 47 -2.20 -11.24 -5.08
CA VAL A 47 -3.01 -10.89 -6.27
C VAL A 47 -2.32 -9.83 -7.13
N GLN A 48 -1.54 -8.94 -6.51
CA GLN A 48 -0.83 -7.90 -7.25
C GLN A 48 0.37 -7.36 -6.47
N GLU A 49 1.44 -7.07 -7.18
CA GLU A 49 2.57 -6.25 -6.71
C GLU A 49 2.40 -4.83 -7.26
N ILE A 50 2.28 -3.84 -6.37
CA ILE A 50 2.09 -2.42 -6.73
C ILE A 50 3.45 -1.71 -6.77
N VAL A 51 4.31 -2.01 -5.79
CA VAL A 51 5.66 -1.43 -5.69
C VAL A 51 6.65 -2.53 -5.29
N ASN A 52 7.83 -2.51 -5.90
CA ASN A 52 8.96 -3.39 -5.58
C ASN A 52 10.26 -2.74 -6.04
N GLU A 53 10.65 -1.67 -5.36
CA GLU A 53 11.82 -0.86 -5.75
C GLU A 53 12.43 -0.15 -4.55
N GLU A 54 13.64 0.37 -4.73
CA GLU A 54 14.28 1.25 -3.77
C GLU A 54 13.72 2.67 -3.91
N LYS A 55 13.22 3.23 -2.80
CA LYS A 55 12.68 4.59 -2.76
C LYS A 55 13.43 5.45 -1.74
N PRO A 56 13.65 6.75 -2.02
CA PRO A 56 14.20 7.68 -1.03
C PRO A 56 13.24 7.89 0.15
N ALA A 57 13.72 8.57 1.19
CA ALA A 57 12.84 9.05 2.25
C ALA A 57 11.78 10.00 1.69
N GLY A 58 10.55 9.91 2.17
CA GLY A 58 9.45 10.75 1.70
C GLY A 58 8.07 10.12 1.88
N SER A 59 7.07 10.86 1.43
CA SER A 59 5.66 10.45 1.40
C SER A 59 5.26 10.05 -0.01
N TYR A 60 4.55 8.94 -0.12
CA TYR A 60 4.14 8.34 -1.39
C TYR A 60 2.64 8.07 -1.40
N SER A 61 2.05 8.23 -2.58
CA SER A 61 0.66 7.87 -2.85
C SER A 61 0.63 7.03 -4.12
N VAL A 62 0.03 5.85 -4.03
CA VAL A 62 -0.14 4.95 -5.17
C VAL A 62 -1.61 4.58 -5.33
N THR A 63 -2.05 4.41 -6.57
CA THR A 63 -3.41 3.98 -6.89
C THR A 63 -3.43 2.47 -7.08
N PHE A 64 -4.36 1.80 -6.40
CA PHE A 64 -4.70 0.40 -6.64
C PHE A 64 -6.03 0.33 -7.40
N ASP A 65 -6.03 -0.34 -8.55
CA ASP A 65 -7.22 -0.58 -9.38
C ASP A 65 -7.59 -2.06 -9.34
N ALA A 66 -8.79 -2.36 -8.84
CA ALA A 66 -9.31 -3.71 -8.67
C ALA A 66 -10.32 -4.12 -9.75
N SER A 67 -10.40 -3.41 -10.89
CA SER A 67 -11.40 -3.65 -11.94
C SER A 67 -11.48 -5.11 -12.43
N ASN A 68 -10.34 -5.80 -12.40
CA ASN A 68 -10.19 -7.20 -12.83
C ASN A 68 -10.30 -8.22 -11.69
N LEU A 69 -10.61 -7.79 -10.48
CA LEU A 69 -10.74 -8.64 -9.30
C LEU A 69 -12.22 -8.83 -8.92
N PRO A 70 -12.59 -9.91 -8.21
CA PRO A 70 -13.93 -10.04 -7.64
C PRO A 70 -14.12 -9.09 -6.45
N SER A 71 -15.37 -8.68 -6.18
CA SER A 71 -15.69 -7.97 -4.94
C SER A 71 -15.31 -8.82 -3.72
N GLY A 72 -14.80 -8.19 -2.68
CA GLY A 72 -14.33 -8.90 -1.51
C GLY A 72 -13.38 -8.09 -0.64
N VAL A 73 -12.80 -8.79 0.33
CA VAL A 73 -11.82 -8.25 1.25
C VAL A 73 -10.43 -8.60 0.75
N TYR A 74 -9.55 -7.60 0.76
CA TYR A 74 -8.15 -7.73 0.41
C TYR A 74 -7.27 -7.17 1.54
N ILE A 75 -6.04 -7.65 1.59
CA ILE A 75 -5.02 -7.18 2.52
C ILE A 75 -3.88 -6.62 1.68
N TYR A 76 -3.48 -5.38 1.94
CA TYR A 76 -2.27 -4.83 1.37
C TYR A 76 -1.19 -4.73 2.45
N ARG A 77 0.04 -5.05 2.05
CA ARG A 77 1.21 -5.14 2.91
C ARG A 77 2.31 -4.24 2.38
N LEU A 78 2.73 -3.28 3.20
CA LEU A 78 3.99 -2.57 3.02
C LEU A 78 5.07 -3.33 3.79
N GLN A 79 6.11 -3.77 3.09
CA GLN A 79 7.22 -4.51 3.67
C GLN A 79 8.55 -3.93 3.24
N THR A 80 9.47 -3.90 4.19
CA THR A 80 10.83 -3.40 4.10
C THR A 80 11.76 -4.32 4.88
N PRO A 81 13.10 -4.15 4.87
CA PRO A 81 14.01 -5.02 5.62
C PRO A 81 13.72 -5.10 7.13
N GLY A 82 13.33 -3.99 7.77
CA GLY A 82 13.12 -3.91 9.21
C GLY A 82 11.66 -3.68 9.66
N PHE A 83 10.73 -3.50 8.72
CA PHE A 83 9.36 -3.11 9.02
C PHE A 83 8.36 -3.79 8.09
N THR A 84 7.27 -4.31 8.65
CA THR A 84 6.12 -4.82 7.92
C THR A 84 4.84 -4.27 8.53
N GLN A 85 3.97 -3.69 7.71
CA GLN A 85 2.63 -3.27 8.12
C GLN A 85 1.58 -3.75 7.12
N ASN A 86 0.48 -4.26 7.66
CA ASN A 86 -0.66 -4.73 6.89
C ASN A 86 -1.88 -3.85 7.14
N ARG A 87 -2.72 -3.70 6.14
CA ARG A 87 -4.02 -3.04 6.22
C ARG A 87 -5.04 -3.80 5.39
N LYS A 88 -6.30 -3.70 5.78
CA LYS A 88 -7.42 -4.38 5.12
C LYS A 88 -8.21 -3.38 4.29
N MET A 89 -8.63 -3.76 3.10
CA MET A 89 -9.50 -2.96 2.23
C MET A 89 -10.66 -3.80 1.70
N THR A 90 -11.78 -3.15 1.42
CA THR A 90 -12.98 -3.79 0.89
C THR A 90 -13.30 -3.23 -0.49
N PHE A 91 -13.24 -4.08 -1.51
CA PHE A 91 -13.65 -3.75 -2.86
C PHE A 91 -15.11 -4.16 -3.08
N LEU A 92 -15.94 -3.22 -3.54
CA LEU A 92 -17.33 -3.46 -3.94
C LEU A 92 -17.45 -3.10 -5.42
N LYS A 93 -17.98 -4.02 -6.24
CA LYS A 93 -18.18 -3.78 -7.67
C LYS A 93 -19.61 -3.29 -7.92
#